data_AF-A0A0D2M5D0-F1
#
_entry.id   AF-A0A0D2M5D0-F1
#
_cell.length_a   1.000
_cell.length_b   1.000
_cell.length_c   1.000
_cell.angle_alpha   90.00
_cell.angle_beta   90.00
_cell.angle_gamma   90.00
#
_symmetry.space_group_name_H-M   'P 1'
#
loop_
_entity.id
_entity.type
_entity.pdbx_description
1 polymer ?
#
loop_
_entity_poly.entity_id
_entity_poly.type
_entity_poly.pdbx_seq_one_letter_code
_entity_poly.pdbx_strand_id
1 'polypeptide(L)'
;MPDFKLAFDHVCIHTGGRGVIDEIEKQLALSPAMIEPSRAVLYRYGNISSSSIWYVLSFIESVGGVRKGDRVWQLGFGSGFKCNSAVWRANRRVREAHYAWEGFDMEKMRSDLHALNQLH
;
A
#
# COMPACT_ATOMS: atom_id res chain seq x y z
N MET A 1 -18.85 -11.39 -0.37
CA MET A 1 -17.81 -10.56 -1.00
C MET A 1 -16.73 -11.48 -1.55
N PRO A 2 -16.16 -11.25 -2.74
CA PRO A 2 -15.10 -12.10 -3.29
C PRO A 2 -13.85 -12.08 -2.39
N ASP A 3 -13.14 -13.20 -2.30
CA ASP A 3 -11.87 -13.24 -1.56
C ASP A 3 -10.73 -12.68 -2.42
N PHE A 4 -10.50 -11.36 -2.30
CA PHE A 4 -9.45 -10.66 -3.03
C PHE A 4 -8.04 -11.08 -2.61
N LYS A 5 -7.87 -11.76 -1.47
CA LYS A 5 -6.58 -12.27 -0.98
C LYS A 5 -6.04 -13.39 -1.88
N LEU A 6 -6.92 -14.07 -2.60
CA LEU A 6 -6.55 -15.12 -3.57
C LEU A 6 -6.27 -14.53 -4.97
N ALA A 7 -6.74 -13.30 -5.23
CA ALA A 7 -6.67 -12.67 -6.54
C ALA A 7 -5.43 -11.80 -6.73
N PHE A 8 -4.84 -11.27 -5.66
CA PHE A 8 -3.70 -10.36 -5.73
C PHE A 8 -2.66 -10.70 -4.68
N ASP A 9 -1.40 -10.67 -5.09
CA ASP A 9 -0.25 -10.90 -4.21
C ASP A 9 0.13 -9.61 -3.48
N HIS A 10 -0.14 -8.46 -4.12
CA HIS A 10 0.20 -7.13 -3.63
C HIS A 10 -0.92 -6.12 -3.91
N VAL A 11 -1.12 -5.15 -3.01
CA VAL A 11 -2.13 -4.10 -3.16
C VAL A 11 -1.49 -2.73 -2.93
N CYS A 12 -1.75 -1.81 -3.85
CA CYS A 12 -1.40 -0.40 -3.71
C CYS A 12 -2.68 0.42 -3.58
N ILE A 13 -2.87 1.08 -2.44
CA ILE A 13 -3.99 1.99 -2.21
C ILE A 13 -3.45 3.41 -2.20
N HIS A 14 -4.02 4.30 -3.01
CA HIS A 14 -3.63 5.70 -3.00
C HIS A 14 -3.81 6.31 -1.61
N THR A 15 -2.79 7.05 -1.15
CA THR A 15 -2.71 7.58 0.22
C THR A 15 -3.54 8.85 0.41
N GLY A 16 -4.82 8.80 0.04
CA GLY A 16 -5.76 9.94 0.18
C GLY A 16 -5.85 10.46 1.61
N GLY A 17 -5.77 9.54 2.59
CA GLY A 17 -5.74 9.79 4.03
C GLY A 17 -6.02 8.50 4.80
N ARG A 18 -5.83 8.53 6.13
CA ARG A 18 -6.02 7.34 6.99
C ARG A 18 -7.41 6.73 6.85
N GLY A 19 -8.47 7.55 6.93
CA GLY A 19 -9.85 7.06 6.82
C GLY A 19 -10.18 6.38 5.50
N VAL A 20 -9.56 6.81 4.38
CA VAL A 20 -9.74 6.15 3.08
C VAL A 20 -9.11 4.75 3.08
N ILE A 21 -7.88 4.64 3.62
CA ILE A 21 -7.18 3.34 3.72
C ILE A 21 -7.94 2.39 4.65
N ASP A 22 -8.38 2.88 5.82
CA ASP A 22 -9.12 2.10 6.82
C ASP A 22 -10.46 1.59 6.25
N GLU A 23 -11.19 2.43 5.51
CA GLU A 23 -12.45 2.04 4.90
C GLU A 23 -12.25 0.99 3.80
N ILE A 24 -11.20 1.11 2.97
CA ILE A 24 -10.90 0.10 1.94
C ILE A 24 -10.46 -1.22 2.56
N GLU A 25 -9.62 -1.18 3.60
CA GLU A 25 -9.24 -2.37 4.36
C GLU A 25 -10.47 -3.13 4.85
N LYS A 26 -11.42 -2.41 5.47
CA LYS A 26 -12.67 -2.96 5.98
C LYS A 26 -13.58 -3.47 4.87
N GLN A 27 -13.85 -2.63 3.87
CA GLN A 27 -14.79 -2.92 2.78
C GLN A 27 -14.30 -4.02 1.84
N LEU A 28 -12.99 -4.29 1.77
CA LEU A 28 -12.43 -5.38 0.96
C LEU A 28 -11.90 -6.54 1.81
N ALA A 29 -12.05 -6.45 3.14
CA ALA A 29 -11.56 -7.43 4.11
C ALA A 29 -10.08 -7.80 3.91
N LEU A 30 -9.26 -6.80 3.58
CA LEU A 30 -7.82 -6.98 3.32
C LEU A 30 -7.07 -7.27 4.63
N SER A 31 -5.96 -7.99 4.54
CA SER A 31 -5.14 -8.27 5.71
C SER A 31 -4.28 -7.04 6.06
N PRO A 32 -3.85 -6.89 7.33
CA PRO A 32 -2.94 -5.81 7.72
C PRO A 32 -1.66 -5.77 6.88
N ALA A 33 -1.13 -6.94 6.49
CA ALA A 33 0.04 -7.06 5.63
C ALA A 33 -0.17 -6.50 4.22
N MET A 34 -1.37 -6.64 3.65
CA MET A 34 -1.69 -6.05 2.34
C MET A 34 -1.82 -4.53 2.39
N ILE A 35 -2.18 -3.98 3.55
CA ILE A 35 -2.40 -2.54 3.74
C ILE A 35 -1.14 -1.81 4.21
N GLU A 36 -0.21 -2.52 4.87
CA GLU A 36 1.05 -1.99 5.40
C GLU A 36 1.82 -1.10 4.42
N PRO A 37 1.97 -1.45 3.11
CA PRO A 37 2.63 -0.57 2.15
C PRO A 37 1.98 0.81 2.01
N SER A 38 0.65 0.87 2.00
CA SER A 38 -0.09 2.13 1.86
C SER A 38 0.01 2.97 3.13
N ARG A 39 0.01 2.32 4.30
CA ARG A 39 0.27 2.97 5.59
C ARG A 39 1.70 3.50 5.69
N ALA A 40 2.69 2.75 5.20
CA ALA A 40 4.09 3.15 5.19
C ALA A 40 4.33 4.41 4.36
N VAL A 41 3.75 4.49 3.16
CA VAL A 41 3.81 5.70 2.33
C VAL A 41 3.12 6.87 3.01
N LEU A 42 1.90 6.68 3.53
CA LEU A 42 1.19 7.74 4.21
C LEU A 42 1.95 8.24 5.45
N TYR A 43 2.58 7.34 6.21
CA TYR A 43 3.35 7.67 7.39
C TYR A 43 4.64 8.44 7.05
N ARG A 44 5.40 7.98 6.05
CA ARG A 44 6.70 8.60 5.68
C ARG A 44 6.55 9.89 4.87
N TYR A 45 5.62 9.90 3.92
CA TYR A 45 5.52 10.95 2.91
C TYR A 45 4.20 11.72 2.92
N GLY A 46 3.19 11.23 3.63
CA GLY A 46 1.86 11.81 3.60
C GLY A 46 1.12 11.50 2.28
N ASN A 47 0.20 12.39 1.93
CA ASN A 47 -0.48 12.38 0.65
C ASN A 47 0.29 13.24 -0.35
N ILE A 48 1.09 12.59 -1.20
CA ILE A 48 1.84 13.23 -2.30
C ILE A 48 1.06 13.15 -3.63
N SER A 49 -0.27 13.20 -3.55
CA SER A 49 -1.21 13.19 -4.67
C SER A 49 -1.03 11.94 -5.56
N SER A 50 -1.16 12.08 -6.88
CA SER A 50 -1.08 10.98 -7.84
C SER A 50 0.19 10.14 -7.73
N SER A 51 1.30 10.72 -7.22
CA SER A 51 2.56 10.00 -7.06
C SER A 51 2.53 8.96 -5.94
N SER A 52 1.62 9.09 -4.96
CA SER A 52 1.56 8.19 -3.80
C SER A 52 1.46 6.71 -4.20
N ILE A 53 0.67 6.38 -5.22
CA ILE A 53 0.47 4.99 -5.66
C ILE A 53 1.79 4.34 -6.13
N TRP A 54 2.68 5.13 -6.71
CA TRP A 54 3.99 4.67 -7.18
C TRP A 54 4.98 4.50 -6.03
N TYR A 55 4.89 5.36 -5.01
CA TYR A 55 5.63 5.13 -3.78
C TYR A 55 5.15 3.88 -3.06
N VAL A 56 3.86 3.55 -3.12
CA VAL A 56 3.35 2.29 -2.54
C VAL A 56 3.94 1.09 -3.27
N LEU A 57 3.95 1.12 -4.61
CA LEU A 57 4.60 0.08 -5.40
C LEU A 57 6.10 -0.02 -5.08
N SER A 58 6.79 1.12 -5.00
CA SER A 58 8.21 1.18 -4.65
C SER A 58 8.49 0.58 -3.27
N PHE A 59 7.63 0.81 -2.28
CA PHE A 59 7.73 0.18 -0.97
C PHE A 59 7.64 -1.34 -1.07
N ILE A 60 6.65 -1.84 -1.81
CA ILE A 60 6.43 -3.27 -2.02
C ILE A 60 7.66 -3.88 -2.70
N GLU A 61 8.19 -3.25 -3.74
CA GLU A 61 9.39 -3.69 -4.44
C GLU A 61 10.64 -3.68 -3.57
N SER A 62 10.80 -2.66 -2.71
CA SER A 62 12.01 -2.45 -1.90
C SER A 62 12.05 -3.26 -0.61
N VAL A 63 10.90 -3.42 0.06
CA VAL A 63 10.81 -4.02 1.41
C VAL A 63 10.25 -5.44 1.34
N GLY A 64 9.16 -5.65 0.60
CA GLY A 64 8.53 -6.98 0.46
C GLY A 64 9.14 -7.83 -0.65
N GLY A 65 9.62 -7.19 -1.71
CA GLY A 65 10.04 -7.80 -2.97
C GLY A 65 8.85 -8.29 -3.81
N VAL A 66 9.02 -8.22 -5.14
CA VAL A 66 8.00 -8.70 -6.10
C VAL A 66 8.59 -9.84 -6.94
N ARG A 67 7.91 -10.99 -6.98
CA ARG A 67 8.36 -12.16 -7.74
C ARG A 67 7.77 -12.13 -9.16
N LYS A 68 8.44 -12.80 -10.08
CA LYS A 68 7.89 -13.01 -11.43
C LYS A 68 6.56 -13.76 -11.31
N GLY A 69 5.52 -13.22 -11.92
CA GLY A 69 4.17 -13.78 -11.93
C GLY A 69 3.22 -13.15 -10.90
N ASP A 70 3.74 -12.48 -9.87
CA ASP A 70 2.94 -11.79 -8.86
C ASP A 70 2.02 -10.76 -9.51
N ARG A 71 0.80 -10.63 -8.95
CA ARG A 71 -0.21 -9.68 -9.38
C ARG A 71 -0.28 -8.53 -8.39
N VAL A 72 -0.13 -7.31 -8.91
CA VAL A 72 -0.25 -6.07 -8.14
C VAL A 72 -1.55 -5.37 -8.53
N TRP A 73 -2.40 -5.11 -7.55
CA TRP A 73 -3.62 -4.31 -7.75
C TRP A 73 -3.39 -2.87 -7.30
N GLN A 74 -3.58 -1.90 -8.20
CA GLN A 74 -3.56 -0.49 -7.88
C GLN A 74 -4.97 0.08 -7.82
N LEU A 75 -5.25 0.79 -6.72
CA LEU A 75 -6.47 1.53 -6.47
C LEU A 75 -6.14 3.02 -6.28
N GLY A 76 -6.36 3.81 -7.32
CA GLY A 76 -6.15 5.25 -7.33
C GLY A 76 -7.45 6.01 -7.05
N PHE A 77 -7.41 6.98 -6.14
CA PHE A 77 -8.55 7.87 -5.87
C PHE A 77 -8.19 9.30 -6.26
N GLY A 78 -9.07 9.96 -7.00
CA GLY A 78 -8.90 11.35 -7.44
C GLY A 78 -9.93 12.28 -6.79
N SER A 79 -9.92 13.55 -7.18
CA SER A 79 -10.94 14.51 -6.72
C SER A 79 -12.36 14.07 -7.10
N GLY A 80 -13.28 14.17 -6.14
CA GLY A 80 -14.68 13.71 -6.26
C GLY A 80 -14.85 12.22 -6.00
N PHE A 81 -15.69 11.56 -6.81
CA PHE A 81 -16.01 10.12 -6.69
C PHE A 81 -15.23 9.24 -7.68
N LYS A 82 -14.08 9.73 -8.17
CA LYS A 82 -13.31 9.02 -9.21
C LYS A 82 -12.39 7.99 -8.57
N CYS A 83 -12.54 6.73 -9.01
CA CYS A 83 -11.66 5.63 -8.68
C CYS A 83 -11.08 5.05 -9.97
N ASN A 84 -9.77 4.79 -9.99
CA ASN A 84 -9.08 4.07 -11.03
C ASN A 84 -8.57 2.73 -10.46
N SER A 85 -8.76 1.66 -11.21
CA SER A 85 -8.32 0.31 -10.85
C SER A 85 -7.47 -0.26 -11.98
N ALA A 86 -6.26 -0.72 -11.65
CA ALA A 86 -5.36 -1.37 -12.60
C ALA A 86 -4.74 -2.62 -11.98
N VAL A 87 -4.65 -3.69 -12.76
CA VAL A 87 -3.99 -4.93 -12.34
C VAL A 87 -2.75 -5.14 -13.20
N TRP A 88 -1.63 -5.30 -12.53
CA TRP A 88 -0.33 -5.53 -13.15
C TRP A 88 0.13 -6.95 -12.87
N ARG A 89 0.92 -7.51 -13.78
CA ARG A 89 1.62 -8.78 -13.56
C ARG A 89 3.11 -8.57 -13.70
N ALA A 90 3.87 -8.99 -12.69
CA ALA A 90 5.31 -8.86 -12.70
C ALA A 90 5.95 -9.81 -13.74
N ASN A 91 6.57 -9.24 -14.78
CA ASN A 91 7.22 -10.02 -15.83
C ASN A 91 8.60 -10.58 -15.41
N ARG A 92 9.18 -10.00 -14.36
CA ARG A 92 10.47 -10.38 -13.78
C ARG A 92 10.41 -10.23 -12.27
N ARG A 93 11.39 -10.82 -11.57
CA ARG A 93 11.60 -10.56 -10.15
C ARG A 93 12.23 -9.18 -9.97
N VAL A 94 11.76 -8.42 -8.99
CA VAL A 94 12.32 -7.14 -8.55
C VAL A 94 12.94 -7.35 -7.17
N ARG A 95 14.19 -6.91 -6.98
CA ARG A 95 14.95 -7.06 -5.72
C ARG A 95 15.68 -5.79 -5.29
N GLU A 96 15.63 -4.74 -6.11
CA GLU A 96 16.39 -3.51 -5.86
C GLU A 96 15.62 -2.66 -4.86
N ALA A 97 16.29 -2.29 -3.77
CA ALA A 97 15.75 -1.34 -2.80
C ALA A 97 15.91 0.09 -3.35
N HIS A 98 14.80 0.81 -3.45
CA HIS A 98 14.82 2.21 -3.86
C HIS A 98 15.29 3.10 -2.69
N TYR A 99 16.21 4.04 -2.96
CA TYR A 99 16.80 4.93 -1.93
C TYR A 99 15.77 5.74 -1.14
N ALA A 100 14.58 5.95 -1.69
CA ALA A 100 13.45 6.55 -0.98
C ALA A 100 13.22 5.86 0.38
N TRP A 101 13.40 4.55 0.46
CA TRP A 101 13.14 3.76 1.66
C TRP A 101 14.34 3.59 2.59
N GLU A 102 15.47 4.22 2.29
CA GLU A 102 16.64 4.18 3.16
C GLU A 102 16.31 4.74 4.55
N GLY A 103 16.79 4.05 5.58
CA GLY A 103 16.52 4.39 6.99
C GLY A 103 15.05 4.32 7.41
N PHE A 104 14.16 3.68 6.64
CA PHE A 104 12.77 3.53 7.07
C PHE A 104 12.66 2.59 8.27
N ASP A 105 12.14 3.08 9.39
CA ASP A 105 11.93 2.28 10.59
C ASP A 105 10.50 1.71 10.61
N MET A 106 10.40 0.45 10.19
CA MET A 106 9.15 -0.30 10.15
C MET A 106 8.55 -0.53 11.54
N GLU A 107 9.39 -0.82 12.53
CA GLU A 107 8.93 -1.15 13.88
C GLU A 107 8.43 0.11 14.60
N LYS A 108 9.11 1.23 14.40
CA LYS A 108 8.63 2.53 14.89
C LYS A 108 7.27 2.89 14.28
N MET A 109 7.10 2.74 12.96
CA MET A 109 5.80 2.99 12.33
C MET A 109 4.70 2.11 12.95
N ARG A 110 4.95 0.79 13.07
CA ARG A 110 3.99 -0.14 13.66
C ARG A 110 3.63 0.23 15.10
N SER A 111 4.62 0.62 15.91
CA SER A 111 4.44 1.08 17.28
C SER A 111 3.59 2.36 17.35
N ASP A 112 3.94 3.38 16.56
CA ASP A 112 3.21 4.65 16.52
C ASP A 112 1.75 4.45 16.08
N LEU A 113 1.51 3.64 15.05
CA LEU A 113 0.16 3.34 14.56
C LEU A 113 -0.65 2.52 15.57
N HIS A 114 -0.01 1.59 16.29
CA HIS A 114 -0.67 0.86 17.37
C HIS A 114 -1.10 1.81 18.50
N ALA A 115 -0.23 2.71 18.93
CA ALA A 115 -0.55 3.70 19.96
C ALA A 115 -1.71 4.63 19.53
N LEU A 116 -1.74 5.06 18.27
CA LEU A 116 -2.84 5.86 17.73
C LEU A 116 -4.19 5.14 17.68
N ASN A 117 -4.18 3.82 17.54
CA ASN A 117 -5.41 3.02 17.57
C ASN A 117 -5.95 2.82 18.99
N GLN A 118 -5.15 3.03 20.04
CA GLN A 118 -5.58 2.91 21.45
C GLN A 118 -6.22 4.21 21.99
N LEU A 119 -6.13 5.32 21.23
CA LEU A 119 -6.66 6.63 21.62
C LEU A 119 -8.11 6.87 21.15
N HIS A 120 -8.70 5.92 20.41
CA HIS A 120 -10.02 6.00 19.79
C HIS A 120 -10.83 4.73 20.14
#